data_AF-A0A0M3JBU7-F1
#
_entry.id   AF-A0A0M3JBU7-F1
#
_cell.length_a   1.000
_cell.length_b   1.000
_cell.length_c   1.000
_cell.angle_alpha   90.00
_cell.angle_beta   90.00
_cell.angle_gamma   90.00
#
_symmetry.space_group_name_H-M   'P 1'
#
loop_
_entity.id
_entity.type
_entity.pdbx_description
1 polymer ?
#
loop_
_entity_poly.entity_id
_entity_poly.type
_entity_poly.pdbx_seq_one_letter_code
_entity_poly.pdbx_strand_id
1 'polypeptide(L)'
;LNGALMPLDYSKWKKIEVSDDEDDTHPNIHTPSLFRWRHQARLERMAEAKEQREKLSEERLINERRVQDIDEKLKSLSVDDKERMKLELEMNELKKQEEEFLKKEKELEDNEQKAPWNIDTIGHEKFSSSRVNKISDQKAEPPKLSEEEENARM
;
A
#
# COMPACT_ATOMS: atom_id res chain seq x y z
N LEU A 1 10.87 -11.26 -41.73
CA LEU A 1 11.33 -10.78 -40.40
C LEU A 1 10.27 -9.82 -39.85
N ASN A 2 9.21 -10.35 -39.23
CA ASN A 2 8.15 -9.51 -38.64
C ASN A 2 8.36 -9.45 -37.12
N GLY A 3 9.34 -8.65 -36.70
CA GLY A 3 9.43 -8.20 -35.31
C GLY A 3 8.56 -6.95 -35.18
N ALA A 4 7.27 -7.13 -34.94
CA ALA A 4 6.40 -6.01 -34.58
C ALA A 4 6.92 -5.44 -33.25
N LEU A 5 7.39 -4.19 -33.25
CA LEU A 5 7.60 -3.43 -32.03
C LEU A 5 6.29 -3.47 -31.25
N MET A 6 6.27 -4.13 -30.09
CA MET A 6 5.18 -3.93 -29.16
C MET A 6 5.13 -2.43 -28.85
N PRO A 7 4.00 -1.75 -29.06
CA PRO A 7 3.88 -0.34 -28.74
C PRO A 7 4.27 -0.12 -27.29
N LEU A 8 4.95 0.98 -27.00
CA LEU A 8 5.24 1.38 -25.61
C LEU A 8 3.90 1.48 -24.84
N ASP A 9 3.77 0.70 -23.77
CA ASP A 9 2.54 0.65 -22.97
C ASP A 9 2.67 1.46 -21.67
N TYR A 10 1.83 2.49 -21.55
CA TYR A 10 1.69 3.35 -20.36
C TYR A 10 0.39 3.07 -19.58
N SER A 11 -0.30 1.96 -19.86
CA SER A 11 -1.59 1.58 -19.26
C SER A 11 -1.55 1.53 -17.73
N LYS A 12 -0.38 1.29 -17.14
CA LYS A 12 -0.15 1.33 -15.69
C LYS A 12 -0.63 2.64 -15.05
N TRP A 13 -0.51 3.77 -15.74
CA TRP A 13 -0.90 5.10 -15.24
C TRP A 13 -2.30 5.54 -15.67
N LYS A 14 -3.11 4.63 -16.25
CA LYS A 14 -4.44 4.97 -16.76
C LYS A 14 -5.45 5.34 -15.68
N LYS A 15 -5.29 4.82 -14.46
CA LYS A 15 -6.22 5.03 -13.34
C LYS A 15 -5.49 5.71 -12.19
N ILE A 16 -5.44 7.04 -12.21
CA ILE A 16 -4.91 7.85 -11.11
C ILE A 16 -6.09 8.64 -10.53
N GLU A 17 -6.28 8.56 -9.22
CA GLU A 17 -7.24 9.33 -8.46
C GLU A 17 -6.52 10.46 -7.73
N VAL A 18 -6.88 11.70 -8.07
CA VAL A 18 -6.38 12.92 -7.42
C VAL A 18 -7.55 13.57 -6.71
N SER A 19 -7.48 13.67 -5.38
CA SER A 19 -8.62 14.16 -4.57
C SER A 19 -8.90 15.65 -4.76
N ASP A 20 -7.87 16.42 -5.12
CA ASP A 20 -7.84 17.86 -5.35
C ASP A 20 -7.69 18.21 -6.84
N ASP A 21 -8.23 17.37 -7.73
CA ASP A 21 -8.25 17.61 -9.17
C ASP A 21 -9.08 18.87 -9.50
N GLU A 22 -8.38 19.96 -9.84
CA GLU A 22 -8.98 21.26 -10.17
C GLU A 22 -9.70 21.27 -11.53
N ASP A 23 -9.39 20.32 -12.41
CA ASP A 23 -10.05 20.17 -13.72
C ASP A 23 -11.41 19.45 -13.59
N ASP A 24 -11.62 18.65 -12.53
CA ASP A 24 -12.89 17.95 -12.24
C ASP A 24 -13.74 18.70 -11.21
N THR A 25 -14.25 19.87 -11.64
CA THR A 25 -15.10 20.76 -10.85
C THR A 25 -16.44 21.04 -11.55
N HIS A 26 -17.41 21.55 -10.81
CA HIS A 26 -18.73 21.90 -11.34
C HIS A 26 -19.15 23.30 -10.86
N PRO A 27 -19.72 24.17 -11.71
CA PRO A 27 -20.04 25.57 -11.34
C PRO A 27 -20.92 25.73 -10.09
N ASN A 28 -21.73 24.73 -9.79
CA ASN A 28 -22.67 24.73 -8.67
C ASN A 28 -22.19 23.93 -7.43
N ILE A 29 -20.95 23.44 -7.43
CA ILE A 29 -20.37 22.68 -6.30
C ILE A 29 -19.21 23.49 -5.71
N HIS A 30 -19.16 23.59 -4.38
CA HIS A 30 -18.05 24.26 -3.69
C HIS A 30 -16.78 23.39 -3.71
N THR A 31 -15.83 23.75 -4.57
CA THR A 31 -14.59 23.00 -4.82
C THR A 31 -13.80 22.65 -3.55
N PRO A 32 -13.54 23.57 -2.59
CA PRO A 32 -12.80 23.22 -1.37
C PRO A 32 -13.49 22.16 -0.50
N SER A 33 -14.82 22.15 -0.47
CA SER A 33 -15.58 21.12 0.27
C SER A 33 -15.56 19.78 -0.47
N LEU A 34 -15.67 19.81 -1.81
CA LEU A 34 -15.61 18.63 -2.66
C LEU A 34 -14.29 17.89 -2.49
N PHE A 35 -13.16 18.60 -2.50
CA PHE A 35 -11.83 18.00 -2.35
C PHE A 35 -11.65 17.30 -1.01
N ARG A 36 -12.09 17.95 0.08
CA ARG A 36 -12.08 17.35 1.42
C ARG A 36 -12.93 16.09 1.47
N TRP A 37 -14.11 16.13 0.87
CA TRP A 37 -15.01 14.97 0.83
C TRP A 37 -14.44 13.82 0.01
N ARG A 38 -13.86 14.09 -1.17
CA ARG A 38 -13.13 13.09 -1.98
C ARG A 38 -11.98 12.47 -1.21
N HIS A 39 -11.17 13.29 -0.54
CA HIS A 39 -10.08 12.82 0.29
C HIS A 39 -10.58 11.91 1.43
N GLN A 40 -11.65 12.31 2.12
CA GLN A 40 -12.25 11.52 3.20
C GLN A 40 -12.81 10.19 2.66
N ALA A 41 -13.59 10.21 1.59
CA ALA A 41 -14.16 9.01 0.98
C ALA A 41 -13.07 8.02 0.51
N ARG A 42 -11.91 8.54 0.07
CA ARG A 42 -10.74 7.72 -0.26
C ARG A 42 -10.13 7.07 0.99
N LEU A 43 -9.94 7.84 2.07
CA LEU A 43 -9.43 7.30 3.34
C LEU A 43 -10.38 6.23 3.91
N GLU A 44 -11.68 6.46 3.86
CA GLU A 44 -12.71 5.50 4.30
C GLU A 44 -12.63 4.20 3.49
N ARG A 45 -12.54 4.26 2.15
CA ARG A 45 -12.35 3.06 1.31
C ARG A 45 -11.07 2.30 1.65
N MET A 46 -9.95 3.00 1.87
CA MET A 46 -8.70 2.35 2.26
C MET A 46 -8.77 1.72 3.65
N ALA A 47 -9.44 2.37 4.60
CA ALA A 47 -9.66 1.84 5.94
C ALA A 47 -10.54 0.59 5.91
N GLU A 48 -11.63 0.60 5.14
CA GLU A 48 -12.51 -0.55 4.97
C GLU A 48 -11.77 -1.72 4.31
N ALA A 49 -11.01 -1.49 3.24
CA ALA A 49 -10.23 -2.53 2.58
C ALA A 49 -9.19 -3.15 3.53
N LYS A 50 -8.54 -2.32 4.34
CA LYS A 50 -7.59 -2.78 5.37
C LYS A 50 -8.29 -3.62 6.44
N GLU A 51 -9.43 -3.16 6.94
CA GLU A 51 -10.21 -3.88 7.94
C GLU A 51 -10.71 -5.25 7.41
N GLN A 52 -11.17 -5.30 6.15
CA GLN A 52 -11.57 -6.55 5.51
C GLN A 52 -10.40 -7.54 5.41
N ARG A 53 -9.20 -7.06 5.05
CA ARG A 53 -7.98 -7.87 4.98
C ARG A 53 -7.56 -8.38 6.36
N GLU A 54 -7.61 -7.53 7.37
CA GLU A 54 -7.29 -7.91 8.75
C GLU A 54 -8.26 -8.98 9.27
N LYS A 55 -9.58 -8.79 9.10
CA LYS A 55 -10.59 -9.79 9.47
C LYS A 55 -10.37 -11.12 8.79
N LEU A 56 -10.11 -11.12 7.48
CA LEU A 56 -9.84 -12.34 6.73
C LEU A 56 -8.57 -13.05 7.25
N SER A 57 -7.53 -12.29 7.60
CA SER A 57 -6.30 -12.85 8.16
C SER A 57 -6.51 -13.48 9.54
N GLU A 58 -7.35 -12.87 10.39
CA GLU A 58 -7.71 -13.41 11.70
C GLU A 58 -8.54 -14.69 11.59
N GLU A 59 -9.54 -14.71 10.69
CA GLU A 59 -10.36 -15.89 10.42
C GLU A 59 -9.51 -17.06 9.91
N ARG A 60 -8.53 -16.79 9.02
CA ARG A 60 -7.57 -17.79 8.54
C ARG A 60 -6.72 -18.34 9.67
N LEU A 61 -6.19 -17.49 10.54
CA LEU A 61 -5.36 -17.91 11.67
C LEU A 61 -6.15 -18.83 12.63
N ILE A 62 -7.43 -18.52 12.88
CA ILE A 62 -8.32 -19.34 13.69
C ILE A 62 -8.57 -20.69 13.01
N ASN A 63 -8.81 -20.69 11.70
CA ASN A 63 -9.02 -21.91 10.92
C ASN A 63 -7.78 -22.82 10.94
N GLU A 64 -6.60 -22.25 10.72
CA GLU A 64 -5.33 -22.98 10.74
C GLU A 64 -5.06 -23.63 12.10
N ARG A 65 -5.32 -22.91 13.21
CA ARG A 65 -5.22 -23.49 14.56
C ARG A 65 -6.17 -24.66 14.76
N ARG A 66 -7.43 -24.55 14.29
CA ARG A 66 -8.39 -25.66 14.38
C ARG A 66 -7.97 -26.87 13.56
N VAL A 67 -7.42 -26.65 12.37
CA VAL A 67 -6.86 -27.74 11.53
C VAL A 67 -5.74 -28.45 12.27
N GLN A 68 -4.82 -27.71 12.90
CA GLN A 68 -3.73 -28.27 13.69
C GLN A 68 -4.26 -29.07 14.90
N ASP A 69 -5.20 -28.52 15.67
CA ASP A 69 -5.81 -29.20 16.82
C ASP A 69 -6.51 -30.52 16.42
N ILE A 70 -7.19 -30.54 15.27
CA ILE A 70 -7.86 -31.74 14.76
C ILE A 70 -6.84 -32.77 14.27
N ASP A 71 -5.79 -32.34 13.57
CA ASP A 71 -4.72 -33.21 13.10
C ASP A 71 -3.96 -33.88 14.28
N GLU A 72 -3.69 -33.12 15.35
CA GLU A 72 -3.12 -33.66 16.58
C GLU A 72 -4.05 -34.69 17.26
N LYS A 73 -5.35 -34.40 17.34
CA LYS A 73 -6.34 -35.35 17.88
C LYS A 73 -6.42 -36.62 17.05
N LEU A 74 -6.43 -36.52 15.72
CA LEU A 74 -6.45 -37.68 14.80
C LEU A 74 -5.20 -38.54 14.90
N LYS A 75 -4.02 -37.93 15.14
CA LYS A 75 -2.76 -38.64 15.38
C LYS A 75 -2.73 -39.37 16.72
N SER A 76 -3.51 -38.93 17.71
CA SER A 76 -3.59 -39.60 19.00
C SER A 76 -4.28 -40.98 18.87
N LEU A 77 -3.66 -42.02 19.42
CA LEU A 77 -4.14 -43.42 19.28
C LEU A 77 -5.40 -43.74 20.10
N SER A 78 -5.93 -42.80 20.90
CA SER A 78 -7.02 -43.05 21.85
C SER A 78 -8.43 -42.70 21.33
N VAL A 79 -8.56 -42.27 20.07
CA VAL A 79 -9.83 -41.78 19.53
C VAL A 79 -10.70 -42.93 19.02
N ASP A 80 -11.94 -43.01 19.48
CA ASP A 80 -12.94 -43.99 19.07
C ASP A 80 -13.31 -43.83 17.57
N ASP A 81 -13.73 -44.90 16.89
CA ASP A 81 -13.98 -44.88 15.43
C ASP A 81 -15.06 -43.86 15.03
N LYS A 82 -16.06 -43.66 15.90
CA LYS A 82 -17.11 -42.64 15.71
C LYS A 82 -16.58 -41.21 15.84
N GLU A 83 -15.66 -40.98 16.76
CA GLU A 83 -15.04 -39.67 16.96
C GLU A 83 -14.06 -39.34 15.84
N ARG A 84 -13.33 -40.34 15.33
CA ARG A 84 -12.47 -40.20 14.13
C ARG A 84 -13.27 -39.74 12.92
N MET A 85 -14.40 -40.40 12.62
CA MET A 85 -15.27 -39.99 11.50
C MET A 85 -15.77 -38.54 11.66
N LYS A 86 -16.11 -38.12 12.87
CA LYS A 86 -16.55 -36.74 13.13
C LYS A 86 -15.43 -35.73 12.88
N LEU A 87 -14.23 -36.01 13.36
CA LEU A 87 -13.04 -35.17 13.16
C LEU A 87 -12.63 -35.09 11.69
N GLU A 88 -12.74 -36.19 10.92
CA GLU A 88 -12.48 -36.19 9.48
C GLU A 88 -13.50 -35.35 8.70
N LEU A 89 -14.78 -35.38 9.08
CA LEU A 89 -15.81 -34.52 8.50
C LEU A 89 -15.52 -33.05 8.80
N GLU A 90 -15.19 -32.72 10.06
CA GLU A 90 -14.82 -31.37 10.47
C GLU A 90 -13.57 -30.87 9.72
N MET A 91 -12.54 -31.71 9.59
CA MET A 91 -11.34 -31.40 8.80
C MET A 91 -11.68 -31.11 7.33
N ASN A 92 -12.60 -31.88 6.72
CA ASN A 92 -13.04 -31.61 5.35
C ASN A 92 -13.83 -30.30 5.22
N GLU A 93 -14.60 -29.93 6.24
CA GLU A 93 -15.28 -28.62 6.29
C GLU A 93 -14.27 -27.47 6.43
N LEU A 94 -13.27 -27.58 7.31
CA LEU A 94 -12.22 -26.57 7.46
C LEU A 94 -11.36 -26.40 6.20
N LYS A 95 -11.10 -27.50 5.46
CA LYS A 95 -10.44 -27.45 4.15
C LYS A 95 -11.26 -26.69 3.11
N LYS A 96 -12.58 -26.88 3.08
CA LYS A 96 -13.47 -26.09 2.20
C LYS A 96 -13.44 -24.61 2.57
N GLN A 97 -13.47 -24.30 3.87
CA GLN A 97 -13.33 -22.92 4.36
C GLN A 97 -11.98 -22.31 3.95
N GLU A 98 -10.89 -23.08 3.99
CA GLU A 98 -9.58 -22.63 3.52
C GLU A 98 -9.58 -22.30 2.02
N GLU A 99 -10.19 -23.13 1.17
CA GLU A 99 -10.37 -22.83 -0.25
C GLU A 99 -11.20 -21.57 -0.49
N GLU A 100 -12.23 -21.33 0.32
CA GLU A 100 -13.04 -20.11 0.27
C GLU A 100 -12.23 -18.88 0.68
N PHE A 101 -11.40 -18.97 1.73
CA PHE A 101 -10.50 -17.89 2.12
C PHE A 101 -9.49 -17.56 1.02
N LEU A 102 -8.91 -18.58 0.38
CA LEU A 102 -7.97 -18.36 -0.73
C LEU A 102 -8.63 -17.66 -1.92
N LYS A 103 -9.88 -17.98 -2.23
CA LYS A 103 -10.67 -17.26 -3.25
C LYS A 103 -10.90 -15.80 -2.86
N LYS A 104 -11.31 -15.54 -1.62
CA LYS A 104 -11.53 -14.19 -1.10
C LYS A 104 -10.24 -13.36 -1.09
N GLU A 105 -9.12 -13.95 -0.73
CA GLU A 105 -7.81 -13.26 -0.76
C GLU A 105 -7.42 -12.86 -2.17
N LYS A 106 -7.58 -13.77 -3.13
CA LYS A 106 -7.29 -13.47 -4.53
C LYS A 106 -8.21 -12.37 -5.06
N GLU A 107 -9.48 -12.38 -4.68
CA GLU A 107 -10.41 -11.31 -5.04
C GLU A 107 -10.01 -9.96 -4.44
N LEU A 108 -9.60 -9.94 -3.17
CA LEU A 108 -9.07 -8.72 -2.52
C LEU A 108 -7.78 -8.24 -3.20
N GLU A 109 -6.86 -9.13 -3.54
CA GLU A 109 -5.63 -8.77 -4.25
C GLU A 109 -5.92 -8.23 -5.65
N ASP A 110 -6.82 -8.85 -6.39
CA ASP A 110 -7.27 -8.35 -7.70
C ASP A 110 -7.95 -6.98 -7.58
N ASN A 111 -8.68 -6.73 -6.49
CA ASN A 111 -9.31 -5.44 -6.20
C ASN A 111 -8.27 -4.39 -5.82
N GLU A 112 -7.26 -4.73 -5.01
CA GLU A 112 -6.11 -3.88 -4.69
C GLU A 112 -5.32 -3.52 -5.95
N GLN A 113 -5.10 -4.47 -6.87
CA GLN A 113 -4.41 -4.22 -8.14
C GLN A 113 -5.22 -3.32 -9.09
N LYS A 114 -6.56 -3.43 -9.08
CA LYS A 114 -7.45 -2.60 -9.89
C LYS A 114 -7.72 -1.23 -9.28
N ALA A 115 -7.36 -1.04 -8.01
CA ALA A 115 -7.55 0.20 -7.28
C ALA A 115 -6.83 1.37 -7.99
N PRO A 116 -7.39 2.58 -7.94
CA PRO A 116 -6.75 3.72 -8.54
C PRO A 116 -5.48 4.11 -7.79
N TRP A 117 -4.46 4.49 -8.54
CA TRP A 117 -3.25 5.08 -8.00
C TRP A 117 -3.55 6.41 -7.33
N ASN A 118 -2.98 6.61 -6.16
CA ASN A 118 -3.11 7.83 -5.36
C ASN A 118 -1.74 8.15 -4.72
N ILE A 119 -1.65 9.27 -4.00
CA ILE A 119 -0.41 9.74 -3.38
C ILE A 119 0.23 8.67 -2.48
N ASP A 120 -0.58 7.87 -1.78
CA ASP A 120 -0.12 6.86 -0.82
C ASP A 120 0.31 5.53 -1.50
N THR A 121 -0.12 5.30 -2.75
CA THR A 121 0.13 4.03 -3.48
C THR A 121 1.19 4.18 -4.56
N ILE A 122 1.32 5.36 -5.18
CA ILE A 122 2.32 5.62 -6.25
C ILE A 122 3.75 5.53 -5.72
N GLY A 123 3.98 5.93 -4.48
CA GLY A 123 5.30 5.92 -3.89
C GLY A 123 5.30 6.29 -2.42
N HIS A 124 6.48 6.20 -1.82
CA HIS A 124 6.72 6.62 -0.46
C HIS A 124 7.97 7.51 -0.42
N GLU A 125 8.05 8.38 0.58
CA GLU A 125 9.24 9.20 0.80
C GLU A 125 10.44 8.28 1.11
N LYS A 126 11.51 8.40 0.32
CA LYS A 126 12.77 7.65 0.53
C LYS A 126 13.85 8.50 1.18
N PHE A 127 13.89 9.79 0.86
CA PHE A 127 14.92 10.71 1.31
C PHE A 127 14.29 12.10 1.47
N SER A 128 14.53 12.71 2.64
CA SER A 128 14.08 14.06 2.98
C SER A 128 15.26 14.84 3.55
N SER A 129 15.68 15.90 2.87
CA SER A 129 16.75 16.77 3.36
C SER A 129 16.38 18.21 3.09
N SER A 130 16.41 19.03 4.14
CA SER A 130 16.19 20.47 4.05
C SER A 130 17.47 21.21 4.42
N ARG A 131 17.75 22.30 3.71
CA ARG A 131 18.86 23.21 4.01
C ARG A 131 18.34 24.64 3.97
N VAL A 132 18.33 25.30 5.11
CA VAL A 132 18.02 26.73 5.20
C VAL A 132 19.33 27.50 5.03
N ASN A 133 19.42 28.32 3.98
CA ASN A 133 20.56 29.21 3.80
C ASN A 133 20.42 30.41 4.76
N LYS A 134 20.88 30.25 6.00
CA LYS A 134 20.93 31.35 6.96
C LYS A 134 22.00 32.33 6.50
N ILE A 135 21.61 33.59 6.28
CA ILE A 135 22.56 34.68 6.03
C ILE A 135 23.42 34.79 7.30
N SER A 136 24.74 34.58 7.17
CA SER A 136 25.68 34.82 8.25
C SER A 136 26.00 36.32 8.32
N ASP A 137 26.05 36.90 9.52
CA ASP A 137 26.59 38.26 9.75
C ASP A 137 28.10 38.38 9.44
N GLN A 138 28.74 37.29 9.02
CA GLN A 138 30.07 37.31 8.46
C GLN A 138 30.04 38.06 7.13
N LYS A 139 30.47 39.33 7.15
CA LYS A 139 30.93 40.00 5.94
C LYS A 139 31.92 39.05 5.25
N ALA A 140 31.74 38.83 3.95
CA ALA A 140 32.78 38.19 3.15
C ALA A 140 34.09 38.94 3.44
N GLU A 141 35.09 38.25 4.00
CA GLU A 141 36.42 38.84 4.07
C GLU A 141 36.79 39.19 2.62
N PRO A 142 37.19 40.44 2.34
CA PRO A 142 37.71 40.75 1.01
C PRO A 142 38.80 39.71 0.71
N PRO A 143 38.86 39.19 -0.52
CA PRO A 143 39.93 38.26 -0.87
C PRO A 143 41.25 38.88 -0.45
N LYS A 144 42.05 38.17 0.35
CA LYS A 144 43.39 38.62 0.72
C LYS A 144 44.15 38.81 -0.59
N LEU A 145 44.36 40.07 -0.98
CA LEU A 145 45.25 40.42 -2.09
C LEU A 145 46.62 39.83 -1.75
N SER A 146 47.30 39.26 -2.75
CA SER A 146 48.69 38.83 -2.52
C SER A 146 49.56 40.05 -2.22
N GLU A 147 50.64 39.88 -1.47
CA GLU A 147 51.60 40.96 -1.18
C GLU A 147 52.09 41.67 -2.47
N GLU A 148 52.11 40.94 -3.59
CA GLU A 148 52.49 41.42 -4.92
C GLU A 148 51.47 42.44 -5.50
N GLU A 149 50.17 42.27 -5.23
CA GLU A 149 49.13 43.21 -5.67
C GLU A 149 49.01 44.45 -4.77
N GLU A 150 49.37 44.35 -3.48
CA GLU A 150 49.42 45.50 -2.57
C GLU A 150 50.59 46.43 -2.89
N ASN A 151 51.77 45.86 -3.20
CA ASN A 151 52.95 46.65 -3.57
C ASN A 151 52.81 47.39 -4.91
N ALA A 152 51.95 46.91 -5.80
CA ALA A 152 51.66 47.57 -7.08
C ALA A 152 50.67 48.76 -6.96
N ARG A 153 50.03 48.92 -5.79
CA ARG A 153 49.03 49.97 -5.52
C ARG A 153 49.54 51.11 -4.63
N MET A 154 50.74 51.01 -4.05
CA MET A 154 51.48 52.13 -3.43
C MET A 154 52.30 52.90 -4.47
#